data_AF-A0A9P1GLL0-F1
#
_entry.id   AF-A0A9P1GLL0-F1
#
_cell.length_a   1.000
_cell.length_b   1.000
_cell.length_c   1.000
_cell.angle_alpha   90.00
_cell.angle_beta   90.00
_cell.angle_gamma   90.00
#
_symmetry.space_group_name_H-M   'P 1'
#
loop_
_entity.id
_entity.type
_entity.pdbx_description
1 polymer ?
#
loop_
_entity_poly.entity_id
_entity_poly.type
_entity_poly.pdbx_seq_one_letter_code
_entity_poly.pdbx_strand_id
1 'polypeptide(L)'
;MTTLLAKQVAAFKQHHGITAVGTKRQVAPSILFSPQEAKSHDPETFAALALHGLSEAAVLEPKLSQYSELFEGTMKDRDLLTKEENGAIDQKIHKLLLLLSPHLQARAAQECVEGLLYRYHAHRWNVDDLMAAALPHHDSPLFTKLVQGLHVENRPRWAWLSTLKAKPATLIRSRLAKYCSKDTAVLSFLGDILEELDARAGGLETLQMQLENRALMTFFAAIWLDTIALPENPEFRSVGNDLVQVAIQSLLKLLSQPAQQDAFYAGVTVTGALCAKIQLEESVQGQLLVRLAKQAVGEDGRAAFEVMAAMSQLQELEKMPGGVVKVLAKHGPEELLRAASPSVDAGNLLAMVVKAGLGVEEENVQVRVAEKHMEVLKGYPGYPFKQHALVQGLLEDSSLMKHHAPQLCRAVLQAFLEGLRNAATAKARKKTVARFQAIVRAPAKCLGCAPLELNEAMRQTLSKVDKDTAETLVQLAPTCAESDGSAATQASRKSAKVRGKATAKTSVAAVVLATPEEIEGGAMDLQGKGR
;
A
#
# COMPACT_ATOMS: atom_id res chain seq x y z
N MET A 1 8.95 -32.12 49.57
CA MET A 1 9.96 -31.42 48.74
C MET A 1 9.95 -31.99 47.32
N THR A 2 9.21 -31.39 46.41
CA THR A 2 9.11 -31.82 44.99
C THR A 2 9.17 -30.59 44.07
N THR A 3 10.15 -29.71 44.27
CA THR A 3 9.94 -28.28 44.00
C THR A 3 10.82 -27.63 42.93
N LEU A 4 11.85 -28.29 42.38
CA LEU A 4 12.60 -27.72 41.25
C LEU A 4 12.53 -28.59 40.00
N LEU A 5 12.83 -29.89 40.15
CA LEU A 5 12.80 -30.83 39.04
C LEU A 5 11.40 -30.97 38.43
N ALA A 6 10.34 -31.00 39.24
CA ALA A 6 8.97 -31.05 38.74
C ALA A 6 8.59 -29.79 37.94
N LYS A 7 9.06 -28.62 38.37
CA LYS A 7 8.87 -27.35 37.63
C LYS A 7 9.70 -27.31 36.35
N GLN A 8 10.95 -27.79 36.39
CA GLN A 8 11.81 -27.88 35.21
C GLN A 8 11.25 -28.87 34.19
N VAL A 9 10.74 -30.02 34.63
CA VAL A 9 10.07 -31.01 33.78
C VAL A 9 8.77 -30.45 33.23
N ALA A 10 7.97 -29.71 34.01
CA ALA A 10 6.75 -29.07 33.52
C ALA A 10 7.06 -27.98 32.48
N ALA A 11 8.07 -27.13 32.73
CA ALA A 11 8.51 -26.11 31.79
C ALA A 11 9.09 -26.72 30.51
N PHE A 12 9.88 -27.79 30.63
CA PHE A 12 10.40 -28.55 29.48
C PHE A 12 9.27 -29.17 28.65
N LYS A 13 8.31 -29.82 29.32
CA LYS A 13 7.12 -30.39 28.69
C LYS A 13 6.28 -29.34 27.99
N GLN A 14 6.06 -28.19 28.61
CA GLN A 14 5.29 -27.08 28.04
C GLN A 14 5.99 -26.45 26.85
N HIS A 15 7.31 -26.23 26.93
CA HIS A 15 8.12 -25.67 25.84
C HIS A 15 8.17 -26.60 24.61
N HIS A 16 8.09 -27.91 24.82
CA HIS A 16 8.12 -28.93 23.78
C HIS A 16 6.73 -29.54 23.52
N GLY A 17 5.63 -28.97 24.02
CA GLY A 17 4.27 -29.52 23.80
C GLY A 17 4.05 -30.97 24.29
N ILE A 18 4.93 -31.52 25.13
CA ILE A 18 4.88 -32.90 25.60
C ILE A 18 3.85 -33.01 26.74
N THR A 19 2.61 -33.35 26.38
CA THR A 19 1.49 -33.43 27.34
C THR A 19 1.39 -34.79 28.06
N ALA A 20 2.09 -35.84 27.59
CA ALA A 20 2.22 -37.12 28.29
C ALA A 20 3.56 -37.82 27.95
N VAL A 21 4.19 -38.47 28.94
CA VAL A 21 5.27 -39.45 28.71
C VAL A 21 4.61 -40.82 28.75
N GLY A 22 4.18 -41.29 27.58
CA GLY A 22 3.54 -42.58 27.40
C GLY A 22 3.49 -42.94 25.93
N THR A 23 3.55 -44.24 25.63
CA THR A 23 3.59 -44.89 24.29
C THR A 23 2.36 -44.64 23.39
N LYS A 24 1.49 -43.69 23.73
CA LYS A 24 0.37 -43.28 22.87
C LYS A 24 0.86 -42.16 21.96
N ARG A 25 1.22 -42.53 20.72
CA ARG A 25 1.49 -41.61 19.60
C ARG A 25 0.39 -40.54 19.62
N GLN A 26 0.74 -39.28 19.86
CA GLN A 26 -0.24 -38.21 19.69
C GLN A 26 -0.64 -38.18 18.23
N VAL A 27 -1.91 -38.48 17.98
CA VAL A 27 -2.44 -38.50 16.62
C VAL A 27 -2.46 -37.06 16.15
N ALA A 28 -1.72 -36.77 15.08
CA ALA A 28 -1.73 -35.46 14.46
C ALA A 28 -3.17 -35.09 14.08
N PRO A 29 -3.54 -33.80 14.16
CA PRO A 29 -4.82 -33.36 13.66
C PRO A 29 -4.89 -33.61 12.15
N SER A 30 -6.08 -33.92 11.67
CA SER A 30 -6.39 -34.11 10.26
C SER A 30 -7.37 -33.05 9.81
N ILE A 31 -7.11 -32.44 8.65
CA ILE A 31 -8.05 -31.54 7.98
C ILE A 31 -8.94 -32.30 6.99
N LEU A 32 -8.43 -33.42 6.45
CA LEU A 32 -9.12 -34.23 5.43
C LEU A 32 -9.97 -35.35 6.00
N PHE A 33 -9.55 -35.98 7.09
CA PHE A 33 -10.14 -37.20 7.64
C PHE A 33 -10.74 -36.96 9.02
N SER A 34 -11.70 -37.81 9.40
CA SER A 34 -12.16 -37.86 10.79
C SER A 34 -11.06 -38.43 11.70
N PRO A 35 -11.07 -38.14 13.01
CA PRO A 35 -10.09 -38.70 13.94
C PRO A 35 -10.05 -40.24 14.01
N GLN A 36 -11.07 -40.94 13.49
CA GLN A 36 -11.08 -42.41 13.42
C GLN A 36 -10.40 -42.89 12.13
N GLU A 37 -10.75 -42.31 10.99
CA GLU A 37 -10.12 -42.61 9.68
C GLU A 37 -8.63 -42.26 9.69
N ALA A 38 -8.28 -41.10 10.26
CA ALA A 38 -6.90 -40.64 10.32
C ALA A 38 -6.00 -41.55 11.20
N LYS A 39 -6.59 -42.38 12.07
CA LYS A 39 -5.87 -43.39 12.87
C LYS A 39 -5.67 -44.70 12.12
N SER A 40 -6.50 -45.00 11.11
CA SER A 40 -6.36 -46.22 10.30
C SER A 40 -5.28 -46.08 9.21
N HIS A 41 -4.89 -44.86 8.86
CA HIS A 41 -3.82 -44.61 7.90
C HIS A 41 -2.45 -44.62 8.58
N ASP A 42 -1.48 -45.21 7.89
CA ASP A 42 -0.08 -45.18 8.28
C ASP A 42 0.62 -43.90 7.75
N PRO A 43 1.77 -43.51 8.33
CA PRO A 43 2.50 -42.32 7.90
C PRO A 43 2.90 -42.34 6.41
N GLU A 44 3.13 -43.51 5.83
CA GLU A 44 3.49 -43.68 4.42
C GLU A 44 2.31 -43.34 3.50
N THR A 45 1.07 -43.70 3.88
CA THR A 45 -0.13 -43.28 3.15
C THR A 45 -0.25 -41.75 3.11
N PHE A 46 0.00 -41.05 4.22
CA PHE A 46 -0.05 -39.59 4.23
C PHE A 46 1.05 -38.95 3.38
N ALA A 47 2.25 -39.55 3.33
CA ALA A 47 3.32 -39.10 2.45
C ALA A 47 2.97 -39.30 0.97
N ALA A 48 2.43 -40.46 0.60
CA ALA A 48 1.96 -40.75 -0.75
C ALA A 48 0.82 -39.81 -1.17
N LEU A 49 -0.12 -39.54 -0.26
CA LEU A 49 -1.20 -38.58 -0.48
C LEU A 49 -0.66 -37.17 -0.73
N ALA A 50 0.32 -36.73 0.06
CA ALA A 50 0.92 -35.41 -0.11
C ALA A 50 1.72 -35.30 -1.42
N LEU A 51 2.42 -36.36 -1.84
CA LEU A 51 3.10 -36.40 -3.16
C LEU A 51 2.10 -36.32 -4.31
N HIS A 52 0.98 -37.03 -4.19
CA HIS A 52 -0.12 -36.95 -5.15
C HIS A 52 -0.66 -35.51 -5.26
N GLY A 53 -1.04 -34.92 -4.12
CA GLY A 53 -1.52 -33.54 -4.07
C GLY A 53 -0.49 -32.54 -4.59
N LEU A 54 0.81 -32.76 -4.33
CA LEU A 54 1.87 -31.89 -4.83
C LEU A 54 1.99 -31.99 -6.36
N SER A 55 1.92 -33.19 -6.92
CA SER A 55 1.93 -33.42 -8.36
C SER A 55 0.74 -32.76 -9.04
N GLU A 56 -0.47 -32.87 -8.47
CA GLU A 56 -1.66 -32.23 -9.02
C GLU A 56 -1.59 -30.71 -8.91
N ALA A 57 -1.17 -30.17 -7.77
CA ALA A 57 -1.03 -28.73 -7.57
C ALA A 57 0.07 -28.14 -8.47
N ALA A 58 1.14 -28.90 -8.76
CA ALA A 58 2.20 -28.49 -9.66
C ALA A 58 1.75 -28.32 -11.13
N VAL A 59 0.59 -28.87 -11.52
CA VAL A 59 -0.01 -28.58 -12.82
C VAL A 59 -0.41 -27.10 -12.94
N LEU A 60 -0.87 -26.50 -11.83
CA LEU A 60 -1.26 -25.09 -11.76
C LEU A 60 -0.09 -24.18 -11.43
N GLU A 61 0.75 -24.59 -10.47
CA GLU A 61 1.92 -23.82 -10.03
C GLU A 61 3.18 -24.71 -10.10
N PRO A 62 3.91 -24.71 -11.23
CA PRO A 62 5.04 -25.61 -11.47
C PRO A 62 6.14 -25.54 -10.42
N LYS A 63 6.29 -24.39 -9.73
CA LYS A 63 7.27 -24.21 -8.64
C LYS A 63 7.03 -25.13 -7.45
N LEU A 64 5.85 -25.70 -7.30
CA LEU A 64 5.54 -26.66 -6.24
C LEU A 64 6.33 -27.96 -6.38
N SER A 65 6.70 -28.36 -7.60
CA SER A 65 7.42 -29.62 -7.87
C SER A 65 8.76 -29.73 -7.11
N GLN A 66 9.44 -28.62 -6.85
CA GLN A 66 10.73 -28.62 -6.14
C GLN A 66 10.63 -29.07 -4.67
N TYR A 67 9.41 -29.14 -4.11
CA TYR A 67 9.18 -29.50 -2.71
C TYR A 67 8.86 -30.99 -2.50
N SER A 68 8.98 -31.83 -3.53
CA SER A 68 8.67 -33.27 -3.42
C SER A 68 9.55 -33.97 -2.37
N GLU A 69 10.79 -33.50 -2.20
CA GLU A 69 11.73 -33.98 -1.17
C GLU A 69 11.19 -33.89 0.27
N LEU A 70 10.20 -33.02 0.54
CA LEU A 70 9.55 -32.97 1.85
C LEU A 70 8.69 -34.22 2.12
N PHE A 71 8.21 -34.88 1.08
CA PHE A 71 7.29 -36.01 1.22
C PHE A 71 7.96 -37.33 0.83
N GLU A 72 9.12 -37.29 0.18
CA GLU A 72 9.93 -38.46 -0.16
C GLU A 72 10.79 -38.98 1.01
N GLY A 73 11.09 -40.27 0.98
CA GLY A 73 12.01 -40.93 1.91
C GLY A 73 11.46 -41.18 3.32
N THR A 74 12.33 -41.64 4.21
CA THR A 74 11.97 -42.04 5.58
C THR A 74 11.62 -40.83 6.45
N MET A 75 10.50 -40.92 7.16
CA MET A 75 10.08 -39.91 8.14
C MET A 75 11.14 -39.76 9.24
N LYS A 76 11.62 -38.53 9.44
CA LYS A 76 12.51 -38.18 10.56
C LYS A 76 11.70 -37.48 11.64
N ASP A 77 11.90 -37.89 12.90
CA ASP A 77 11.27 -37.22 14.03
C ASP A 77 11.98 -35.88 14.31
N ARG A 78 11.22 -34.78 14.23
CA ARG A 78 11.75 -33.42 14.40
C ARG A 78 12.36 -33.17 15.77
N ASP A 79 11.87 -33.85 16.81
CA ASP A 79 12.42 -33.74 18.16
C ASP A 79 13.85 -34.35 18.26
N LEU A 80 14.28 -35.15 17.27
CA LEU A 80 15.62 -35.76 17.19
C LEU A 80 16.59 -35.05 16.24
N LEU A 81 16.12 -34.02 15.52
CA LEU A 81 16.94 -33.26 14.58
C LEU A 81 17.67 -32.11 15.26
N THR A 82 18.80 -31.73 14.67
CA THR A 82 19.53 -30.51 15.06
C THR A 82 18.70 -29.26 14.79
N LYS A 83 19.08 -28.13 15.40
CA LYS A 83 18.39 -26.86 15.22
C LYS A 83 18.49 -26.38 13.75
N GLU A 84 19.64 -26.60 13.14
CA GLU A 84 19.95 -26.23 11.77
C GLU A 84 19.12 -27.05 10.78
N GLU A 85 19.00 -28.36 10.99
CA GLU A 85 18.13 -29.23 10.17
C GLU A 85 16.65 -28.85 10.30
N ASN A 86 16.18 -28.59 11.53
CA ASN A 86 14.82 -28.13 11.75
C ASN A 86 14.56 -26.78 11.07
N GLY A 87 15.51 -25.85 11.14
CA GLY A 87 15.41 -24.55 10.46
C GLY A 87 15.33 -24.68 8.93
N ALA A 88 16.09 -25.61 8.34
CA ALA A 88 16.01 -25.89 6.91
C ALA A 88 14.65 -26.48 6.50
N ILE A 89 14.08 -27.37 7.32
CA ILE A 89 12.72 -27.89 7.11
C ILE A 89 11.69 -26.76 7.23
N ASP A 90 11.79 -25.92 8.25
CA ASP A 90 10.86 -24.81 8.47
C ASP A 90 10.84 -23.86 7.29
N GLN A 91 12.00 -23.49 6.73
CA GLN A 91 12.08 -22.64 5.54
C GLN A 91 11.42 -23.26 4.31
N LYS A 92 11.57 -24.58 4.10
CA LYS A 92 10.93 -25.29 2.98
C LYS A 92 9.42 -25.34 3.17
N ILE A 93 8.95 -25.66 4.39
CA ILE A 93 7.53 -25.69 4.75
C ILE A 93 6.91 -24.30 4.58
N HIS A 94 7.58 -23.26 5.07
CA HIS A 94 7.14 -21.88 4.95
C HIS A 94 6.89 -21.50 3.49
N LYS A 95 7.89 -21.67 2.62
CA LYS A 95 7.77 -21.34 1.19
C LYS A 95 6.70 -22.18 0.48
N LEU A 96 6.60 -23.47 0.79
CA LEU A 96 5.57 -24.35 0.24
C LEU A 96 4.18 -23.85 0.65
N LEU A 97 3.96 -23.51 1.91
CA LEU A 97 2.66 -23.03 2.42
C LEU A 97 2.26 -21.69 1.80
N LEU A 98 3.21 -20.78 1.57
CA LEU A 98 2.93 -19.54 0.85
C LEU A 98 2.53 -19.78 -0.62
N LEU A 99 3.14 -20.75 -1.30
CA LEU A 99 2.76 -21.16 -2.66
C LEU A 99 1.38 -21.84 -2.70
N LEU A 100 1.05 -22.64 -1.68
CA LEU A 100 -0.23 -23.32 -1.59
C LEU A 100 -1.38 -22.39 -1.17
N SER A 101 -1.07 -21.26 -0.54
CA SER A 101 -2.06 -20.34 0.03
C SER A 101 -3.13 -19.87 -0.97
N PRO A 102 -2.82 -19.45 -2.21
CA PRO A 102 -3.85 -19.10 -3.21
C PRO A 102 -4.78 -20.27 -3.56
N HIS A 103 -4.30 -21.50 -3.41
CA HIS A 103 -4.99 -22.73 -3.83
C HIS A 103 -5.48 -23.58 -2.65
N LEU A 104 -5.48 -23.05 -1.43
CA LEU A 104 -5.70 -23.85 -0.22
C LEU A 104 -7.08 -24.56 -0.15
N GLN A 105 -8.08 -24.05 -0.88
CA GLN A 105 -9.39 -24.70 -1.00
C GLN A 105 -9.36 -25.93 -1.94
N ALA A 106 -8.36 -26.04 -2.82
CA ALA A 106 -8.21 -27.17 -3.71
C ALA A 106 -7.80 -28.42 -2.93
N ARG A 107 -8.36 -29.57 -3.31
CA ARG A 107 -8.07 -30.86 -2.67
C ARG A 107 -6.57 -31.17 -2.68
N ALA A 108 -5.92 -30.97 -3.82
CA ALA A 108 -4.48 -31.15 -4.00
C ALA A 108 -3.63 -30.38 -2.96
N ALA A 109 -3.98 -29.11 -2.69
CA ALA A 109 -3.27 -28.30 -1.69
C ALA A 109 -3.52 -28.82 -0.25
N GLN A 110 -4.74 -29.25 0.04
CA GLN A 110 -5.09 -29.82 1.34
C GLN A 110 -4.37 -31.14 1.60
N GLU A 111 -4.15 -31.96 0.57
CA GLU A 111 -3.37 -33.19 0.65
C GLU A 111 -1.91 -32.92 1.01
N CYS A 112 -1.28 -31.89 0.42
CA CYS A 112 0.04 -31.43 0.82
C CYS A 112 0.06 -31.01 2.31
N VAL A 113 -0.90 -30.18 2.74
CA VAL A 113 -0.98 -29.70 4.12
C VAL A 113 -1.18 -30.87 5.09
N GLU A 114 -2.05 -31.83 4.77
CA GLU A 114 -2.26 -33.04 5.56
C GLU A 114 -0.95 -33.80 5.79
N GLY A 115 -0.14 -33.97 4.74
CA GLY A 115 1.21 -34.54 4.84
C GLY A 115 2.12 -33.77 5.79
N LEU A 116 2.11 -32.43 5.73
CA LEU A 116 2.89 -31.58 6.64
C LEU A 116 2.44 -31.71 8.10
N LEU A 117 1.13 -31.80 8.35
CA LEU A 117 0.58 -31.97 9.70
C LEU A 117 1.05 -33.27 10.35
N TYR A 118 1.08 -34.36 9.57
CA TYR A 118 1.45 -35.69 10.05
C TYR A 118 2.95 -35.93 10.09
N ARG A 119 3.66 -35.61 9.00
CA ARG A 119 5.09 -35.93 8.83
C ARG A 119 6.00 -34.99 9.62
N TYR A 120 5.63 -33.72 9.72
CA TYR A 120 6.46 -32.68 10.34
C TYR A 120 5.85 -32.07 11.58
N HIS A 121 4.68 -32.56 12.03
CA HIS A 121 3.95 -31.96 13.13
C HIS A 121 3.78 -30.44 12.95
N ALA A 122 3.50 -30.00 11.72
CA ALA A 122 3.46 -28.57 11.38
C ALA A 122 2.45 -27.78 12.23
N HIS A 123 1.37 -28.42 12.71
CA HIS A 123 0.41 -27.84 13.67
C HIS A 123 1.03 -27.42 15.00
N ARG A 124 2.23 -27.93 15.35
CA ARG A 124 3.01 -27.54 16.56
C ARG A 124 4.13 -26.58 16.20
N TRP A 125 4.91 -26.89 15.17
CA TRP A 125 6.15 -26.19 14.85
C TRP A 125 5.93 -24.97 13.95
N ASN A 126 5.03 -25.08 12.97
CA ASN A 126 4.82 -24.12 11.88
C ASN A 126 3.44 -23.45 11.96
N VAL A 127 2.98 -23.13 13.18
CA VAL A 127 1.65 -22.52 13.38
C VAL A 127 1.52 -21.20 12.64
N ASP A 128 2.55 -20.37 12.68
CA ASP A 128 2.56 -19.07 11.99
C ASP A 128 2.48 -19.29 10.47
N ASP A 129 3.25 -20.23 9.91
CA ASP A 129 3.23 -20.54 8.47
C ASP A 129 1.86 -21.08 8.01
N LEU A 130 1.25 -21.96 8.81
CA LEU A 130 -0.10 -22.48 8.55
C LEU A 130 -1.15 -21.36 8.61
N MET A 131 -1.01 -20.43 9.55
CA MET A 131 -1.88 -19.26 9.66
C MET A 131 -1.67 -18.29 8.49
N ALA A 132 -0.43 -18.07 8.05
CA ALA A 132 -0.11 -17.26 6.87
C ALA A 132 -0.85 -17.77 5.63
N ALA A 133 -0.82 -19.09 5.42
CA ALA A 133 -1.49 -19.71 4.27
C ALA A 133 -3.02 -19.71 4.39
N ALA A 134 -3.56 -19.89 5.59
CA ALA A 134 -4.99 -20.15 5.80
C ALA A 134 -5.83 -18.92 6.15
N LEU A 135 -5.25 -17.83 6.65
CA LEU A 135 -5.98 -16.60 7.00
C LEU A 135 -6.78 -15.98 5.83
N PRO A 136 -6.29 -15.95 4.58
CA PRO A 136 -7.10 -15.50 3.45
C PRO A 136 -8.42 -16.26 3.30
N HIS A 137 -8.46 -17.49 3.81
CA HIS A 137 -9.59 -18.43 3.76
C HIS A 137 -10.31 -18.59 5.12
N HIS A 138 -10.20 -17.60 6.00
CA HIS A 138 -10.72 -17.62 7.38
C HIS A 138 -12.20 -18.01 7.54
N ASP A 139 -13.03 -17.75 6.53
CA ASP A 139 -14.46 -18.06 6.52
C ASP A 139 -14.79 -19.48 6.01
N SER A 140 -13.77 -20.26 5.62
CA SER A 140 -13.96 -21.62 5.14
C SER A 140 -14.06 -22.65 6.27
N PRO A 141 -14.79 -23.77 6.08
CA PRO A 141 -14.78 -24.89 7.01
C PRO A 141 -13.38 -25.49 7.21
N LEU A 142 -12.53 -25.42 6.18
CA LEU A 142 -11.13 -25.85 6.24
C LEU A 142 -10.36 -25.08 7.32
N PHE A 143 -10.48 -23.76 7.34
CA PHE A 143 -9.81 -22.93 8.34
C PHE A 143 -10.25 -23.31 9.76
N THR A 144 -11.56 -23.49 9.98
CA THR A 144 -12.08 -23.93 11.29
C THR A 144 -11.46 -25.26 11.72
N LYS A 145 -11.43 -26.27 10.82
CA LYS A 145 -10.80 -27.58 11.11
C LYS A 145 -9.31 -27.45 11.43
N LEU A 146 -8.59 -26.66 10.64
CA LEU A 146 -7.15 -26.43 10.84
C LEU A 146 -6.92 -25.82 12.22
N VAL A 147 -7.62 -24.73 12.57
CA VAL A 147 -7.50 -24.05 13.87
C VAL A 147 -7.77 -24.99 15.05
N GLN A 148 -8.76 -25.88 14.94
CA GLN A 148 -9.02 -26.89 15.98
C GLN A 148 -7.80 -27.79 16.26
N GLY A 149 -6.99 -28.07 15.24
CA GLY A 149 -5.77 -28.86 15.32
C GLY A 149 -4.51 -28.09 15.74
N LEU A 150 -4.45 -26.77 15.53
CA LEU A 150 -3.24 -25.97 15.79
C LEU A 150 -2.90 -25.87 17.28
N HIS A 151 -1.62 -25.97 17.64
CA HIS A 151 -1.15 -25.73 19.00
C HIS A 151 -0.95 -24.22 19.25
N VAL A 152 -2.02 -23.54 19.63
CA VAL A 152 -2.04 -22.08 19.91
C VAL A 152 -1.80 -21.76 21.38
N GLU A 153 -1.73 -22.78 22.23
CA GLU A 153 -1.45 -22.62 23.66
C GLU A 153 -0.06 -21.98 23.85
N ASN A 154 0.02 -20.94 24.69
CA ASN A 154 1.24 -20.13 24.88
C ASN A 154 1.73 -19.34 23.64
N ARG A 155 0.89 -19.16 22.61
CA ARG A 155 1.16 -18.25 21.49
C ARG A 155 0.27 -16.99 21.61
N PRO A 156 0.74 -15.88 22.19
CA PRO A 156 -0.09 -14.70 22.46
C PRO A 156 -0.85 -14.18 21.24
N ARG A 157 -0.19 -14.11 20.07
CA ARG A 157 -0.77 -13.68 18.78
C ARG A 157 -2.03 -14.47 18.39
N TRP A 158 -2.09 -15.76 18.73
CA TRP A 158 -3.15 -16.69 18.34
C TRP A 158 -4.06 -17.10 19.51
N ALA A 159 -3.82 -16.58 20.71
CA ALA A 159 -4.53 -16.99 21.92
C ALA A 159 -6.06 -16.77 21.81
N TRP A 160 -6.48 -15.76 21.05
CA TRP A 160 -7.90 -15.46 20.79
C TRP A 160 -8.65 -16.56 20.03
N LEU A 161 -7.94 -17.40 19.26
CA LEU A 161 -8.50 -18.54 18.55
C LEU A 161 -8.91 -19.69 19.47
N SER A 162 -8.49 -19.69 20.74
CA SER A 162 -8.90 -20.70 21.73
C SER A 162 -10.42 -20.85 21.83
N THR A 163 -11.17 -19.75 21.66
CA THR A 163 -12.64 -19.76 21.62
C THR A 163 -13.18 -20.53 20.41
N LEU A 164 -12.56 -20.34 19.24
CA LEU A 164 -12.90 -21.02 18.00
C LEU A 164 -12.55 -22.51 18.05
N LYS A 165 -11.45 -22.86 18.74
CA LYS A 165 -11.09 -24.27 19.00
C LYS A 165 -12.12 -24.97 19.87
N ALA A 166 -12.59 -24.30 20.93
CA ALA A 166 -13.56 -24.86 21.87
C ALA A 166 -14.98 -24.94 21.28
N LYS A 167 -15.37 -23.95 20.48
CA LYS A 167 -16.68 -23.85 19.83
C LYS A 167 -16.47 -23.61 18.33
N PRO A 168 -16.42 -24.69 17.54
CA PRO A 168 -16.13 -24.60 16.11
C PRO A 168 -17.24 -23.81 15.42
N ALA A 169 -16.84 -22.74 14.74
CA ALA A 169 -17.72 -21.91 13.94
C ALA A 169 -16.92 -21.32 12.79
N THR A 170 -17.62 -20.82 11.78
CA THR A 170 -17.01 -19.99 10.74
C THR A 170 -16.53 -18.67 11.35
N LEU A 171 -15.28 -18.32 11.10
CA LEU A 171 -14.76 -17.02 11.50
C LEU A 171 -15.16 -15.98 10.46
N ILE A 172 -16.11 -15.12 10.81
CA ILE A 172 -16.53 -14.02 9.92
C ILE A 172 -15.55 -12.84 10.00
N ARG A 173 -15.25 -12.21 8.85
CA ARG A 173 -14.30 -11.10 8.73
C ARG A 173 -14.56 -9.94 9.70
N SER A 174 -15.82 -9.59 9.93
CA SER A 174 -16.20 -8.52 10.87
C SER A 174 -15.83 -8.80 12.32
N ARG A 175 -15.84 -10.08 12.75
CA ARG A 175 -15.36 -10.48 14.08
C ARG A 175 -13.83 -10.38 14.16
N LEU A 176 -13.14 -10.79 13.10
CA LEU A 176 -11.69 -10.64 13.02
C LEU A 176 -11.28 -9.16 13.05
N ALA A 177 -11.97 -8.29 12.29
CA ALA A 177 -11.71 -6.85 12.30
C ALA A 177 -11.88 -6.24 13.71
N LYS A 178 -12.93 -6.65 14.43
CA LYS A 178 -13.16 -6.24 15.83
C LYS A 178 -12.09 -6.74 16.79
N TYR A 179 -11.45 -7.87 16.49
CA TYR A 179 -10.28 -8.33 17.24
C TYR A 179 -9.06 -7.47 16.91
N CYS A 180 -8.78 -7.28 15.62
CA CYS A 180 -7.67 -6.46 15.12
C CYS A 180 -7.72 -5.00 15.61
N SER A 181 -8.92 -4.47 15.88
CA SER A 181 -9.11 -3.14 16.45
C SER A 181 -8.74 -3.04 17.93
N LYS A 182 -8.48 -4.16 18.61
CA LYS A 182 -8.06 -4.23 20.02
C LYS A 182 -6.64 -4.74 20.17
N ASP A 183 -6.22 -5.61 19.28
CA ASP A 183 -4.88 -6.20 19.23
C ASP A 183 -4.38 -6.22 17.79
N THR A 184 -3.33 -5.43 17.53
CA THR A 184 -2.75 -5.26 16.19
C THR A 184 -1.82 -6.40 15.77
N ALA A 185 -1.61 -7.41 16.60
CA ALA A 185 -0.65 -8.49 16.33
C ALA A 185 -0.94 -9.26 15.03
N VAL A 186 -2.22 -9.46 14.68
CA VAL A 186 -2.61 -10.10 13.40
C VAL A 186 -2.31 -9.17 12.22
N LEU A 187 -2.57 -7.86 12.36
CA LEU A 187 -2.29 -6.88 11.31
C LEU A 187 -0.79 -6.74 11.05
N SER A 188 0.02 -6.70 12.12
CA SER A 188 1.48 -6.71 12.04
C SER A 188 1.98 -7.97 11.34
N PHE A 189 1.48 -9.13 11.76
CA PHE A 189 1.84 -10.42 11.17
C PHE A 189 1.56 -10.48 9.66
N LEU A 190 0.39 -10.02 9.21
CA LEU A 190 0.07 -9.97 7.78
C LEU A 190 1.01 -9.01 7.04
N GLY A 191 1.34 -7.89 7.66
CA GLY A 191 2.37 -6.97 7.17
C GLY A 191 3.71 -7.67 6.95
N ASP A 192 4.21 -8.36 7.97
CA ASP A 192 5.50 -9.06 7.93
C ASP A 192 5.55 -10.12 6.81
N ILE A 193 4.47 -10.89 6.60
CA ILE A 193 4.42 -11.89 5.51
C ILE A 193 4.47 -11.20 4.14
N LEU A 194 3.71 -10.12 3.96
CA LEU A 194 3.71 -9.41 2.68
C LEU A 194 5.06 -8.78 2.36
N GLU A 195 5.83 -8.41 3.38
CA GLU A 195 7.20 -7.94 3.21
C GLU A 195 8.15 -9.06 2.78
N GLU A 196 7.97 -10.28 3.28
CA GLU A 196 8.76 -11.44 2.86
C GLU A 196 8.49 -11.82 1.39
N LEU A 197 7.27 -11.62 0.92
CA LEU A 197 6.89 -11.83 -0.47
C LEU A 197 7.52 -10.78 -1.44
N ASP A 198 8.18 -9.73 -0.93
CA ASP A 198 8.88 -8.75 -1.74
C ASP A 198 10.14 -9.35 -2.41
N ALA A 199 10.10 -9.44 -3.74
CA ALA A 199 11.19 -9.93 -4.58
C ALA A 199 12.52 -9.17 -4.41
N ARG A 200 12.54 -7.96 -3.83
CA ARG A 200 13.76 -7.18 -3.58
C ARG A 200 14.50 -7.55 -2.29
N ALA A 201 13.85 -8.26 -1.37
CA ALA A 201 14.44 -8.63 -0.08
C ALA A 201 15.27 -9.92 -0.15
N GLY A 202 15.00 -10.80 -1.12
CA GLY A 202 15.82 -11.97 -1.39
C GLY A 202 16.76 -11.73 -2.58
N GLY A 203 17.95 -12.32 -2.56
CA GLY A 203 18.94 -12.24 -3.64
C GLY A 203 18.47 -12.86 -4.96
N LEU A 204 19.41 -13.10 -5.89
CA LEU A 204 19.13 -13.59 -7.26
C LEU A 204 18.23 -14.84 -7.36
N GLU A 205 18.09 -15.65 -6.30
CA GLU A 205 17.21 -16.83 -6.28
C GLU A 205 15.71 -16.51 -6.08
N THR A 206 15.32 -15.39 -5.46
CA THR A 206 13.89 -15.02 -5.29
C THR A 206 13.31 -14.31 -6.50
N LEU A 207 14.13 -13.90 -7.47
CA LEU A 207 13.66 -13.33 -8.74
C LEU A 207 12.82 -14.32 -9.57
N GLN A 208 12.95 -15.63 -9.31
CA GLN A 208 12.14 -16.67 -9.97
C GLN A 208 10.84 -17.00 -9.23
N MET A 209 10.67 -16.54 -7.99
CA MET A 209 9.47 -16.75 -7.18
C MET A 209 8.68 -15.44 -7.06
N GLN A 210 8.11 -14.96 -8.16
CA GLN A 210 6.88 -14.15 -8.06
C GLN A 210 5.81 -15.05 -7.45
N LEU A 211 5.69 -15.07 -6.12
CA LEU A 211 4.49 -15.57 -5.45
C LEU A 211 3.48 -14.44 -5.47
N GLU A 212 2.70 -14.38 -6.53
CA GLU A 212 1.53 -13.51 -6.56
C GLU A 212 0.45 -14.12 -5.66
N ASN A 213 0.57 -13.91 -4.35
CA ASN A 213 -0.46 -14.30 -3.40
C ASN A 213 -1.52 -13.20 -3.31
N ARG A 214 -2.28 -13.05 -4.40
CA ARG A 214 -3.38 -12.08 -4.51
C ARG A 214 -4.42 -12.26 -3.40
N ALA A 215 -4.67 -13.49 -2.97
CA ALA A 215 -5.57 -13.81 -1.87
C ALA A 215 -5.12 -13.15 -0.56
N LEU A 216 -3.82 -13.26 -0.22
CA LEU A 216 -3.25 -12.63 0.97
C LEU A 216 -3.25 -11.11 0.89
N MET A 217 -2.90 -10.54 -0.26
CA MET A 217 -2.90 -9.08 -0.47
C MET A 217 -4.31 -8.48 -0.39
N THR A 218 -5.28 -9.15 -1.01
CA THR A 218 -6.71 -8.78 -0.95
C THR A 218 -7.22 -8.89 0.48
N PHE A 219 -6.88 -9.97 1.18
CA PHE A 219 -7.27 -10.16 2.58
C PHE A 219 -6.65 -9.10 3.50
N PHE A 220 -5.37 -8.77 3.32
CA PHE A 220 -4.70 -7.69 4.04
C PHE A 220 -5.44 -6.35 3.87
N ALA A 221 -5.72 -5.95 2.63
CA ALA A 221 -6.45 -4.72 2.37
C ALA A 221 -7.86 -4.77 3.01
N ALA A 222 -8.58 -5.87 2.81
CA ALA A 222 -9.93 -6.07 3.30
C ALA A 222 -10.02 -6.00 4.84
N ILE A 223 -9.09 -6.64 5.56
CA ILE A 223 -9.12 -6.63 7.04
C ILE A 223 -8.74 -5.26 7.60
N TRP A 224 -7.78 -4.56 6.98
CA TRP A 224 -7.45 -3.19 7.36
C TRP A 224 -8.64 -2.26 7.14
N LEU A 225 -9.28 -2.33 5.97
CA LEU A 225 -10.46 -1.52 5.67
C LEU A 225 -11.58 -1.76 6.70
N ASP A 226 -11.91 -3.01 7.00
CA ASP A 226 -12.95 -3.33 7.98
C ASP A 226 -12.57 -2.84 9.37
N THR A 227 -11.30 -3.00 9.77
CA THR A 227 -10.80 -2.57 11.08
C THR A 227 -10.86 -1.05 11.22
N ILE A 228 -10.46 -0.31 10.18
CA ILE A 228 -10.52 1.16 10.11
C ILE A 228 -11.96 1.67 10.02
N ALA A 229 -12.87 0.89 9.41
CA ALA A 229 -14.26 1.28 9.22
C ALA A 229 -15.12 1.15 10.48
N LEU A 230 -14.68 0.40 11.49
CA LEU A 230 -15.45 0.18 12.73
C LEU A 230 -15.83 1.53 13.38
N PRO A 231 -17.12 1.73 13.73
CA PRO A 231 -17.59 2.97 14.31
C PRO A 231 -16.89 3.26 15.63
N GLU A 232 -16.52 4.53 15.80
CA GLU A 232 -15.70 5.09 16.86
C GLU A 232 -16.03 4.50 18.25
N ASN A 233 -15.12 3.69 18.77
CA ASN A 233 -14.98 3.57 20.22
C ASN A 233 -14.18 4.81 20.67
N PRO A 234 -14.57 5.57 21.72
CA PRO A 234 -13.83 6.74 22.20
C PRO A 234 -12.32 6.50 22.49
N GLU A 235 -11.90 5.23 22.59
CA GLU A 235 -10.50 4.78 22.66
C GLU A 235 -9.72 4.83 21.32
N PHE A 236 -10.36 5.12 20.19
CA PHE A 236 -9.69 5.21 18.88
C PHE A 236 -8.68 6.36 18.80
N ARG A 237 -8.67 7.29 19.76
CA ARG A 237 -7.59 8.28 19.91
C ARG A 237 -6.28 7.69 20.45
N SER A 238 -6.34 6.66 21.29
CA SER A 238 -5.13 5.96 21.77
C SER A 238 -4.78 4.79 20.86
N VAL A 239 -5.77 3.99 20.45
CA VAL A 239 -5.56 2.82 19.58
C VAL A 239 -5.29 3.21 18.12
N GLY A 240 -5.78 4.38 17.69
CA GLY A 240 -5.48 4.91 16.36
C GLY A 240 -3.98 5.12 16.14
N ASN A 241 -3.23 5.51 17.18
CA ASN A 241 -1.79 5.67 17.07
C ASN A 241 -1.07 4.31 16.90
N ASP A 242 -1.46 3.30 17.67
CA ASP A 242 -0.91 1.95 17.54
C ASP A 242 -1.23 1.34 16.17
N LEU A 243 -2.47 1.51 15.69
CA LEU A 243 -2.89 1.09 14.35
C LEU A 243 -2.08 1.79 13.26
N VAL A 244 -1.89 3.11 13.37
CA VAL A 244 -1.08 3.89 12.43
C VAL A 244 0.38 3.42 12.47
N GLN A 245 0.95 3.20 13.65
CA GLN A 245 2.32 2.74 13.81
C GLN A 245 2.55 1.36 13.17
N VAL A 246 1.61 0.41 13.35
CA VAL A 246 1.68 -0.90 12.70
C VAL A 246 1.49 -0.76 11.19
N ALA A 247 0.51 0.05 10.75
CA ALA A 247 0.25 0.26 9.33
C ALA A 247 1.47 0.83 8.60
N ILE A 248 2.09 1.89 9.13
CA ILE A 248 3.19 2.59 8.45
C ILE A 248 4.33 1.64 8.08
N GLN A 249 4.69 0.69 8.96
CA GLN A 249 5.79 -0.23 8.72
C GLN A 249 5.56 -1.06 7.44
N SER A 250 4.37 -1.63 7.30
CA SER A 250 3.99 -2.41 6.12
C SER A 250 3.74 -1.51 4.91
N LEU A 251 3.03 -0.39 5.09
CA LEU A 251 2.64 0.50 4.00
C LEU A 251 3.83 1.11 3.27
N LEU A 252 4.88 1.55 3.98
CA LEU A 252 6.04 2.14 3.31
C LEU A 252 6.74 1.16 2.37
N LYS A 253 6.71 -0.15 2.68
CA LYS A 253 7.29 -1.21 1.86
C LYS A 253 6.35 -1.58 0.71
N LEU A 254 5.05 -1.76 0.98
CA LEU A 254 4.04 -2.01 -0.05
C LEU A 254 4.00 -0.90 -1.11
N LEU A 255 4.02 0.37 -0.70
CA LEU A 255 4.06 1.53 -1.60
C LEU A 255 5.39 1.67 -2.36
N SER A 256 6.42 0.92 -1.97
CA SER A 256 7.68 0.86 -2.71
C SER A 256 7.67 -0.19 -3.81
N GLN A 257 6.68 -1.09 -3.84
CA GLN A 257 6.51 -2.05 -4.91
C GLN A 257 6.15 -1.36 -6.23
N PRO A 258 6.49 -1.97 -7.38
CA PRO A 258 6.09 -1.45 -8.69
C PRO A 258 4.57 -1.29 -8.75
N ALA A 259 4.10 -0.25 -9.45
CA ALA A 259 2.69 0.10 -9.50
C ALA A 259 1.78 -0.99 -10.11
N GLN A 260 2.37 -1.94 -10.86
CA GLN A 260 1.68 -3.06 -11.50
C GLN A 260 1.42 -4.24 -10.55
N GLN A 261 2.02 -4.25 -9.35
CA GLN A 261 1.87 -5.37 -8.42
C GLN A 261 0.68 -5.18 -7.47
N ASP A 262 -0.06 -6.25 -7.21
CA ASP A 262 -1.18 -6.27 -6.26
C ASP A 262 -0.80 -5.74 -4.85
N ALA A 263 0.45 -5.97 -4.43
CA ALA A 263 0.99 -5.48 -3.17
C ALA A 263 0.94 -3.95 -3.08
N PHE A 264 1.25 -3.26 -4.19
CA PHE A 264 1.15 -1.80 -4.27
C PHE A 264 -0.29 -1.34 -4.09
N TYR A 265 -1.25 -1.97 -4.78
CA TYR A 265 -2.67 -1.66 -4.66
C TYR A 265 -3.23 -1.89 -3.26
N ALA A 266 -2.79 -2.95 -2.57
CA ALA A 266 -3.13 -3.18 -1.17
C ALA A 266 -2.64 -2.01 -0.29
N GLY A 267 -1.39 -1.57 -0.50
CA GLY A 267 -0.82 -0.42 0.21
C GLY A 267 -1.55 0.90 -0.07
N VAL A 268 -1.85 1.19 -1.33
CA VAL A 268 -2.60 2.38 -1.76
C VAL A 268 -4.00 2.40 -1.15
N THR A 269 -4.71 1.28 -1.18
CA THR A 269 -6.08 1.13 -0.63
C THR A 269 -6.11 1.44 0.87
N VAL A 270 -5.21 0.83 1.64
CA VAL A 270 -5.14 1.04 3.09
C VAL A 270 -4.69 2.47 3.42
N THR A 271 -3.74 3.03 2.64
CA THR A 271 -3.31 4.42 2.80
C THR A 271 -4.46 5.40 2.60
N GLY A 272 -5.24 5.24 1.53
CA GLY A 272 -6.42 6.06 1.26
C GLY A 272 -7.46 6.00 2.38
N ALA A 273 -7.73 4.79 2.89
CA ALA A 273 -8.66 4.59 4.00
C ALA A 273 -8.20 5.23 5.31
N LEU A 274 -6.91 5.10 5.65
CA LEU A 274 -6.33 5.79 6.81
C LEU A 274 -6.47 7.31 6.68
N CYS A 275 -6.15 7.87 5.51
CA CYS A 275 -6.27 9.30 5.26
C CYS A 275 -7.72 9.80 5.29
N ALA A 276 -8.69 8.96 4.99
CA ALA A 276 -10.11 9.32 5.09
C ALA A 276 -10.63 9.32 6.53
N LYS A 277 -9.99 8.58 7.44
CA LYS A 277 -10.51 8.32 8.79
C LYS A 277 -9.70 8.95 9.92
N ILE A 278 -8.38 9.04 9.75
CA ILE A 278 -7.44 9.46 10.78
C ILE A 278 -6.67 10.69 10.29
N GLN A 279 -6.43 11.66 11.16
CA GLN A 279 -5.48 12.74 10.89
C GLN A 279 -4.07 12.20 11.13
N LEU A 280 -3.30 12.03 10.06
CA LEU A 280 -1.93 11.56 10.14
C LEU A 280 -1.00 12.70 10.58
N GLU A 281 0.05 12.35 11.32
CA GLU A 281 1.12 13.29 11.65
C GLU A 281 1.90 13.73 10.39
N GLU A 282 2.44 14.94 10.40
CA GLU A 282 3.17 15.52 9.26
C GLU A 282 4.35 14.64 8.80
N SER A 283 5.06 14.02 9.77
CA SER A 283 6.17 13.09 9.50
C SER A 283 5.73 11.86 8.70
N VAL A 284 4.52 11.35 8.98
CA VAL A 284 3.92 10.18 8.33
C VAL A 284 3.42 10.55 6.95
N GLN A 285 2.69 11.67 6.85
CA GLN A 285 2.22 12.21 5.57
C GLN A 285 3.39 12.39 4.59
N GLY A 286 4.49 12.98 5.05
CA GLY A 286 5.68 13.20 4.23
C GLY A 286 6.31 11.90 3.72
N GLN A 287 6.43 10.88 4.57
CA GLN A 287 6.98 9.58 4.17
C GLN A 287 6.10 8.88 3.13
N LEU A 288 4.79 8.85 3.33
CA LEU A 288 3.83 8.23 2.41
C LEU A 288 3.81 8.96 1.06
N LEU A 289 3.72 10.29 1.07
CA LEU A 289 3.73 11.11 -0.14
C LEU A 289 5.01 10.90 -0.97
N VAL A 290 6.17 10.78 -0.32
CA VAL A 290 7.44 10.52 -1.03
C VAL A 290 7.45 9.12 -1.69
N ARG A 291 6.85 8.09 -1.06
CA ARG A 291 6.74 6.76 -1.69
C ARG A 291 5.77 6.79 -2.87
N LEU A 292 4.58 7.37 -2.68
CA LEU A 292 3.57 7.51 -3.73
C LEU A 292 4.11 8.32 -4.92
N ALA A 293 4.84 9.40 -4.67
CA ALA A 293 5.41 10.23 -5.72
C ALA A 293 6.46 9.50 -6.58
N LYS A 294 7.14 8.48 -6.06
CA LYS A 294 8.04 7.63 -6.86
C LYS A 294 7.28 6.72 -7.81
N GLN A 295 6.02 6.40 -7.49
CA GLN A 295 5.17 5.51 -8.28
C GLN A 295 4.20 6.27 -9.18
N ALA A 296 3.99 7.58 -8.98
CA ALA A 296 3.12 8.44 -9.78
C ALA A 296 3.73 8.77 -11.16
N VAL A 297 3.96 7.74 -11.97
CA VAL A 297 4.65 7.79 -13.27
C VAL A 297 3.84 6.99 -14.28
N GLY A 298 3.42 7.63 -15.37
CA GLY A 298 2.67 6.98 -16.43
C GLY A 298 1.26 6.53 -16.01
N GLU A 299 0.59 5.76 -16.87
CA GLU A 299 -0.78 5.29 -16.63
C GLU A 299 -0.85 4.32 -15.43
N ASP A 300 0.17 3.47 -15.27
CA ASP A 300 0.29 2.55 -14.13
C ASP A 300 0.38 3.28 -12.78
N GLY A 301 0.91 4.51 -12.79
CA GLY A 301 1.07 5.35 -11.60
C GLY A 301 -0.20 6.07 -11.13
N ARG A 302 -1.33 5.87 -11.81
CA ARG A 302 -2.59 6.58 -11.54
C ARG A 302 -3.05 6.39 -10.10
N ALA A 303 -3.09 5.16 -9.59
CA ALA A 303 -3.54 4.90 -8.22
C ALA A 303 -2.69 5.64 -7.16
N ALA A 304 -1.38 5.80 -7.42
CA ALA A 304 -0.50 6.60 -6.55
C ALA A 304 -0.89 8.08 -6.57
N PHE A 305 -1.11 8.63 -7.76
CA PHE A 305 -1.54 10.01 -7.96
C PHE A 305 -2.90 10.29 -7.29
N GLU A 306 -3.86 9.39 -7.45
CA GLU A 306 -5.20 9.53 -6.88
C GLU A 306 -5.17 9.56 -5.34
N VAL A 307 -4.36 8.71 -4.70
CA VAL A 307 -4.19 8.76 -3.24
C VAL A 307 -3.43 10.02 -2.81
N MET A 308 -2.43 10.49 -3.55
CA MET A 308 -1.79 11.77 -3.26
C MET A 308 -2.80 12.93 -3.34
N ALA A 309 -3.68 12.91 -4.34
CA ALA A 309 -4.73 13.92 -4.50
C ALA A 309 -5.72 13.85 -3.32
N ALA A 310 -6.20 12.65 -2.97
CA ALA A 310 -7.07 12.44 -1.82
C ALA A 310 -6.41 12.89 -0.50
N MET A 311 -5.12 12.60 -0.30
CA MET A 311 -4.36 13.07 0.86
C MET A 311 -4.36 14.60 0.95
N SER A 312 -4.12 15.31 -0.17
CA SER A 312 -4.13 16.78 -0.21
C SER A 312 -5.49 17.41 0.08
N GLN A 313 -6.57 16.64 -0.04
CA GLN A 313 -7.93 17.11 0.21
C GLN A 313 -8.42 16.76 1.62
N LEU A 314 -8.09 15.55 2.09
CA LEU A 314 -8.64 14.97 3.32
C LEU A 314 -7.80 15.29 4.56
N GLN A 315 -6.50 15.58 4.37
CA GLN A 315 -5.55 15.85 5.45
C GLN A 315 -5.20 17.34 5.52
N GLU A 316 -4.88 17.81 6.72
CA GLU A 316 -4.26 19.12 6.94
C GLU A 316 -2.78 19.06 6.54
N LEU A 317 -2.51 19.22 5.24
CA LEU A 317 -1.15 19.30 4.69
C LEU A 317 -0.78 20.77 4.46
N GLU A 318 0.03 21.35 5.35
CA GLU A 318 0.41 22.77 5.24
C GLU A 318 1.38 23.05 4.09
N LYS A 319 2.35 22.15 3.89
CA LYS A 319 3.43 22.30 2.91
C LYS A 319 3.73 20.97 2.24
N MET A 320 4.02 21.02 0.94
CA MET A 320 4.49 19.84 0.22
C MET A 320 5.94 19.53 0.62
N PRO A 321 6.28 18.29 1.02
CA PRO A 321 7.66 17.95 1.30
C PRO A 321 8.55 18.13 0.07
N GLY A 322 9.71 18.77 0.23
CA GLY A 322 10.63 19.03 -0.89
C GLY A 322 11.11 17.76 -1.60
N GLY A 323 11.16 16.63 -0.87
CA GLY A 323 11.46 15.31 -1.43
C GLY A 323 10.45 14.86 -2.49
N VAL A 324 9.16 15.15 -2.30
CA VAL A 324 8.09 14.83 -3.26
C VAL A 324 8.34 15.56 -4.57
N VAL A 325 8.54 16.88 -4.51
CA VAL A 325 8.77 17.71 -5.70
C VAL A 325 10.06 17.32 -6.41
N LYS A 326 11.14 17.01 -5.67
CA LYS A 326 12.39 16.51 -6.26
C LYS A 326 12.19 15.19 -7.02
N VAL A 327 11.40 14.26 -6.47
CA VAL A 327 11.08 12.97 -7.11
C VAL A 327 10.23 13.19 -8.36
N LEU A 328 9.12 13.92 -8.26
CA LEU A 328 8.26 14.21 -9.42
C LEU A 328 9.03 14.92 -10.55
N ALA A 329 9.88 15.87 -10.19
CA ALA A 329 10.73 16.59 -11.15
C ALA A 329 11.74 15.67 -11.85
N LYS A 330 12.16 14.57 -11.21
CA LYS A 330 13.06 13.58 -11.84
C LYS A 330 12.38 12.86 -12.99
N HIS A 331 11.09 12.55 -12.86
CA HIS A 331 10.27 11.88 -13.89
C HIS A 331 9.80 12.85 -14.96
N GLY A 332 9.53 14.10 -14.59
CA GLY A 332 9.09 15.15 -15.51
C GLY A 332 7.56 15.34 -15.51
N PRO A 333 7.07 16.45 -16.10
CA PRO A 333 5.66 16.79 -16.10
C PRO A 333 4.80 15.81 -16.92
N GLU A 334 5.31 15.31 -18.05
CA GLU A 334 4.56 14.41 -18.94
C GLU A 334 4.16 13.09 -18.24
N GLU A 335 5.09 12.48 -17.50
CA GLU A 335 4.83 11.24 -16.77
C GLU A 335 3.80 11.45 -15.64
N LEU A 336 3.87 12.60 -14.96
CA LEU A 336 2.91 12.95 -13.91
C LEU A 336 1.52 13.23 -14.49
N LEU A 337 1.46 13.91 -15.66
CA LEU A 337 0.22 14.19 -16.36
C LEU A 337 -0.43 12.90 -16.89
N ARG A 338 0.35 11.91 -17.34
CA ARG A 338 -0.16 10.58 -17.70
C ARG A 338 -0.75 9.81 -16.51
N ALA A 339 -0.19 10.00 -15.31
CA ALA A 339 -0.76 9.47 -14.07
C ALA A 339 -2.02 10.25 -13.63
N ALA A 340 -2.16 11.51 -14.04
CA ALA A 340 -3.28 12.35 -13.66
C ALA A 340 -4.54 11.99 -14.45
N SER A 341 -5.57 11.53 -13.74
CA SER A 341 -6.89 11.30 -14.33
C SER A 341 -7.70 12.59 -14.38
N PRO A 342 -8.38 12.91 -15.50
CA PRO A 342 -9.31 14.04 -15.58
C PRO A 342 -10.48 13.94 -14.60
N SER A 343 -10.80 12.73 -14.14
CA SER A 343 -11.92 12.48 -13.21
C SER A 343 -11.61 12.85 -11.76
N VAL A 344 -10.33 13.07 -11.43
CA VAL A 344 -9.88 13.27 -10.05
C VAL A 344 -9.58 14.75 -9.83
N ASP A 345 -10.20 15.33 -8.81
CA ASP A 345 -9.90 16.70 -8.40
C ASP A 345 -8.50 16.76 -7.77
N ALA A 346 -7.50 17.09 -8.59
CA ALA A 346 -6.12 17.20 -8.15
C ALA A 346 -5.68 18.64 -7.86
N GLY A 347 -6.62 19.60 -7.85
CA GLY A 347 -6.30 21.04 -7.80
C GLY A 347 -5.44 21.42 -6.58
N ASN A 348 -5.76 20.89 -5.39
CA ASN A 348 -4.97 21.14 -4.17
C ASN A 348 -3.56 20.52 -4.26
N LEU A 349 -3.46 19.26 -4.68
CA LEU A 349 -2.18 18.57 -4.85
C LEU A 349 -1.27 19.35 -5.80
N LEU A 350 -1.78 19.66 -6.99
CA LEU A 350 -1.04 20.34 -8.04
C LEU A 350 -0.64 21.76 -7.61
N ALA A 351 -1.54 22.51 -6.96
CA ALA A 351 -1.23 23.81 -6.38
C ALA A 351 -0.09 23.72 -5.36
N MET A 352 -0.10 22.71 -4.49
CA MET A 352 0.97 22.49 -3.51
C MET A 352 2.30 22.09 -4.16
N VAL A 353 2.29 21.25 -5.19
CA VAL A 353 3.48 20.90 -5.98
C VAL A 353 4.05 22.13 -6.68
N VAL A 354 3.21 22.94 -7.32
CA VAL A 354 3.63 24.18 -8.00
C VAL A 354 4.22 25.17 -7.00
N LYS A 355 3.54 25.43 -5.88
CA LYS A 355 4.02 26.33 -4.84
C LYS A 355 5.38 25.88 -4.30
N ALA A 356 5.53 24.60 -3.97
CA ALA A 356 6.77 24.07 -3.45
C ALA A 356 7.91 24.03 -4.49
N GLY A 357 7.63 23.70 -5.76
CA GLY A 357 8.61 23.75 -6.84
C GLY A 357 9.13 25.16 -7.14
N LEU A 358 8.27 26.17 -6.96
CA LEU A 358 8.65 27.58 -7.06
C LEU A 358 9.39 28.09 -5.81
N GLY A 359 9.08 27.53 -4.63
CA GLY A 359 9.66 27.91 -3.34
C GLY A 359 11.06 27.33 -3.05
N VAL A 360 11.54 26.36 -3.84
CA VAL A 360 12.93 25.88 -3.69
C VAL A 360 13.88 27.03 -4.04
N GLU A 361 14.55 27.58 -3.03
CA GLU A 361 15.62 28.55 -3.19
C GLU A 361 16.87 27.87 -3.74
N GLU A 362 17.69 28.64 -4.46
CA GLU A 362 18.98 28.20 -4.97
C GLU A 362 19.87 27.80 -3.78
N GLU A 363 19.95 26.50 -3.45
CA GLU A 363 21.12 26.00 -2.73
C GLU A 363 22.34 26.41 -3.57
N ASN A 364 23.29 27.10 -2.92
CA ASN A 364 24.53 27.62 -3.50
C ASN A 364 25.37 26.51 -4.17
N VAL A 365 24.93 26.01 -5.32
CA VAL A 365 25.81 25.38 -6.29
C VAL A 365 26.44 26.53 -7.02
N GLN A 366 27.69 26.84 -6.68
CA GLN A 366 28.52 27.81 -7.39
C GLN A 366 28.30 27.64 -8.89
N VAL A 367 27.69 28.66 -9.50
CA VAL A 367 27.31 28.75 -10.92
C VAL A 367 28.57 28.92 -11.81
N ARG A 368 29.69 28.26 -11.47
CA ARG A 368 30.94 28.32 -12.24
C ARG A 368 31.16 27.17 -13.23
N VAL A 369 30.26 26.17 -13.28
CA VAL A 369 30.46 24.99 -14.16
C VAL A 369 29.42 24.88 -15.28
N ALA A 370 28.32 25.64 -15.24
CA ALA A 370 27.24 25.51 -16.24
C ALA A 370 27.47 26.27 -17.55
N GLU A 371 28.43 27.20 -17.63
CA GLU A 371 28.69 27.93 -18.88
C GLU A 371 29.54 27.14 -19.89
N LYS A 372 30.31 26.12 -19.45
CA LYS A 372 31.21 25.36 -20.34
C LYS A 372 30.66 24.02 -20.84
N HIS A 373 29.57 23.50 -20.27
CA HIS A 373 28.97 22.22 -20.67
C HIS A 373 27.54 22.35 -21.20
N MET A 374 27.18 23.52 -21.74
CA MET A 374 25.87 23.75 -22.34
C MET A 374 25.70 23.08 -23.73
N GLU A 375 26.77 22.52 -24.31
CA GLU A 375 26.72 21.89 -25.65
C GLU A 375 26.36 20.40 -25.66
N VAL A 376 26.44 19.69 -24.52
CA VAL A 376 26.21 18.22 -24.48
C VAL A 376 24.77 17.84 -24.14
N LEU A 377 23.92 18.81 -23.75
CA LEU A 377 22.50 18.58 -23.42
C LEU A 377 21.54 19.16 -24.49
N LYS A 378 21.89 19.01 -25.77
CA LYS A 378 21.10 19.46 -26.95
C LYS A 378 19.76 18.72 -27.17
N GLY A 379 19.12 18.20 -26.13
CA GLY A 379 17.84 17.48 -26.22
C GLY A 379 16.60 18.31 -25.88
N TYR A 380 16.69 19.35 -25.04
CA TYR A 380 15.54 20.19 -24.66
C TYR A 380 15.99 21.63 -24.36
N PRO A 381 15.35 22.66 -24.93
CA PRO A 381 15.76 24.04 -24.68
C PRO A 381 15.18 24.55 -23.35
N GLY A 382 16.05 24.84 -22.37
CA GLY A 382 15.94 26.12 -21.67
C GLY A 382 15.64 26.18 -20.17
N TYR A 383 15.87 25.18 -19.31
CA TYR A 383 15.93 25.45 -17.86
C TYR A 383 16.97 24.59 -17.11
N PRO A 384 17.82 25.18 -16.26
CA PRO A 384 18.86 24.46 -15.52
C PRO A 384 18.33 23.62 -14.35
N PHE A 385 17.02 23.63 -14.05
CA PHE A 385 16.44 22.94 -12.88
C PHE A 385 15.21 22.11 -13.23
N LYS A 386 15.29 20.81 -12.95
CA LYS A 386 14.20 19.84 -13.21
C LYS A 386 12.86 20.24 -12.57
N GLN A 387 12.89 20.94 -11.44
CA GLN A 387 11.69 21.37 -10.71
C GLN A 387 10.99 22.55 -11.41
N HIS A 388 11.74 23.47 -12.03
CA HIS A 388 11.14 24.55 -12.83
C HIS A 388 10.54 23.99 -14.10
N ALA A 389 11.21 23.02 -14.74
CA ALA A 389 10.66 22.31 -15.90
C ALA A 389 9.36 21.56 -15.55
N LEU A 390 9.28 20.93 -14.38
CA LEU A 390 8.05 20.33 -13.87
C LEU A 390 6.92 21.37 -13.75
N VAL A 391 7.18 22.48 -13.05
CA VAL A 391 6.17 23.54 -12.86
C VAL A 391 5.74 24.14 -14.20
N GLN A 392 6.68 24.40 -15.10
CA GLN A 392 6.40 24.94 -16.41
C GLN A 392 5.51 23.99 -17.23
N GLY A 393 5.86 22.69 -17.30
CA GLY A 393 5.04 21.72 -18.03
C GLY A 393 3.62 21.56 -17.46
N LEU A 394 3.46 21.65 -16.13
CA LEU A 394 2.13 21.66 -15.50
C LEU A 394 1.29 22.90 -15.86
N LEU A 395 1.94 24.06 -16.03
CA LEU A 395 1.27 25.31 -16.43
C LEU A 395 1.04 25.41 -17.95
N GLU A 396 1.77 24.62 -18.75
CA GLU A 396 1.62 24.52 -20.20
C GLU A 396 0.51 23.54 -20.62
N ASP A 397 0.17 22.57 -19.78
CA ASP A 397 -0.87 21.59 -20.08
C ASP A 397 -2.27 22.23 -20.15
N SER A 398 -2.90 22.09 -21.31
CA SER A 398 -4.16 22.76 -21.61
C SER A 398 -5.35 22.15 -20.89
N SER A 399 -5.34 20.83 -20.69
CA SER A 399 -6.39 20.10 -19.99
C SER A 399 -6.41 20.48 -18.52
N LEU A 400 -5.24 20.45 -17.87
CA LEU A 400 -5.08 20.78 -16.47
C LEU A 400 -5.44 22.25 -16.20
N MET A 401 -5.01 23.18 -17.05
CA MET A 401 -5.37 24.58 -16.93
C MET A 401 -6.86 24.84 -17.15
N LYS A 402 -7.55 24.04 -17.98
CA LYS A 402 -9.01 24.13 -18.11
C LYS A 402 -9.73 23.78 -16.81
N HIS A 403 -9.23 22.79 -16.06
CA HIS A 403 -9.90 22.26 -14.86
C HIS A 403 -9.43 22.89 -13.54
N HIS A 404 -8.18 23.36 -13.47
CA HIS A 404 -7.54 23.75 -12.20
C HIS A 404 -6.80 25.11 -12.24
N ALA A 405 -7.02 25.94 -13.26
CA ALA A 405 -6.38 27.25 -13.37
C ALA A 405 -6.47 28.11 -12.10
N PRO A 406 -7.63 28.28 -11.43
CA PRO A 406 -7.72 29.13 -10.24
C PRO A 406 -6.76 28.69 -9.13
N GLN A 407 -6.68 27.38 -8.88
CA GLN A 407 -5.82 26.79 -7.85
C GLN A 407 -4.35 26.97 -8.19
N LEU A 408 -3.96 26.70 -9.44
CA LEU A 408 -2.58 26.83 -9.90
C LEU A 408 -2.11 28.29 -9.92
N CYS A 409 -2.92 29.18 -10.47
CA CYS A 409 -2.60 30.60 -10.54
C CYS A 409 -2.46 31.20 -9.14
N ARG A 410 -3.34 30.84 -8.20
CA ARG A 410 -3.21 31.22 -6.79
C ARG A 410 -1.91 30.69 -6.18
N ALA A 411 -1.52 29.45 -6.46
CA ALA A 411 -0.27 28.88 -5.98
C ALA A 411 0.97 29.64 -6.49
N VAL A 412 0.99 30.00 -7.78
CA VAL A 412 2.05 30.81 -8.38
C VAL A 412 2.15 32.18 -7.71
N LEU A 413 1.02 32.86 -7.51
CA LEU A 413 0.97 34.18 -6.85
C LEU A 413 1.40 34.12 -5.38
N GLN A 414 0.99 33.06 -4.65
CA GLN A 414 1.44 32.84 -3.27
C GLN A 414 2.95 32.64 -3.18
N ALA A 415 3.52 31.76 -4.01
CA ALA A 415 4.96 31.54 -4.06
C ALA A 415 5.71 32.82 -4.46
N PHE A 416 5.15 33.61 -5.39
CA PHE A 416 5.74 34.87 -5.81
C PHE A 416 5.80 35.90 -4.68
N LEU A 417 4.71 36.05 -3.91
CA LEU A 417 4.67 36.93 -2.74
C LEU A 417 5.63 36.49 -1.64
N GLU A 418 5.67 35.19 -1.34
CA GLU A 418 6.62 34.63 -0.36
C GLU A 418 8.07 34.91 -0.79
N GLY A 419 8.40 34.68 -2.07
CA GLY A 419 9.73 34.99 -2.61
C GLY A 419 10.08 36.48 -2.59
N LEU A 420 9.10 37.38 -2.76
CA LEU A 420 9.31 38.83 -2.64
C LEU A 420 9.52 39.28 -1.20
N ARG A 421 8.81 38.66 -0.25
CA ARG A 421 8.96 38.92 1.19
C ARG A 421 10.30 38.44 1.72
N ASN A 422 10.75 37.26 1.29
CA ASN A 422 12.06 36.71 1.67
C ASN A 422 13.24 37.46 1.04
N ALA A 423 13.02 38.14 -0.09
CA ALA A 423 14.04 38.91 -0.77
C ALA A 423 14.38 40.21 -0.01
N ALA A 424 15.42 40.13 0.83
CA ALA A 424 15.89 41.23 1.67
C ALA A 424 16.47 42.45 0.92
N THR A 425 16.86 42.29 -0.36
CA THR A 425 17.47 43.37 -1.16
C THR A 425 16.69 43.65 -2.44
N ALA A 426 16.76 44.89 -2.94
CA ALA A 426 16.17 45.26 -4.24
C ALA A 426 16.70 44.40 -5.40
N LYS A 427 17.99 44.00 -5.34
CA LYS A 427 18.60 43.08 -6.29
C LYS A 427 17.99 41.68 -6.22
N ALA A 428 17.77 41.16 -5.00
CA ALA A 428 17.09 39.88 -4.80
C ALA A 428 15.64 39.93 -5.29
N ARG A 429 14.90 41.01 -4.99
CA ARG A 429 13.52 41.20 -5.48
C ARG A 429 13.46 41.22 -7.00
N LYS A 430 14.35 41.96 -7.66
CA LYS A 430 14.44 41.99 -9.13
C LYS A 430 14.75 40.61 -9.72
N LYS A 431 15.62 39.83 -9.06
CA LYS A 431 15.93 38.44 -9.44
C LYS A 431 14.70 37.53 -9.28
N THR A 432 13.96 37.63 -8.18
CA THR A 432 12.70 36.89 -7.96
C THR A 432 11.67 37.22 -9.05
N VAL A 433 11.47 38.51 -9.37
CA VAL A 433 10.57 38.93 -10.45
C VAL A 433 10.98 38.31 -11.79
N ALA A 434 12.26 38.41 -12.15
CA ALA A 434 12.76 37.84 -13.41
C ALA A 434 12.55 36.32 -13.47
N ARG A 435 12.83 35.60 -12.38
CA ARG A 435 12.62 34.15 -12.27
C ARG A 435 11.16 33.76 -12.52
N PHE A 436 10.22 34.35 -11.80
CA PHE A 436 8.80 33.99 -11.95
C PHE A 436 8.24 34.42 -13.31
N GLN A 437 8.62 35.59 -13.83
CA GLN A 437 8.22 36.02 -15.18
C GLN A 437 8.71 35.07 -16.26
N ALA A 438 9.91 34.51 -16.12
CA ALA A 438 10.43 33.54 -17.09
C ALA A 438 9.60 32.25 -17.11
N ILE A 439 9.15 31.77 -15.94
CA ILE A 439 8.33 30.56 -15.80
C ILE A 439 6.91 30.78 -16.35
N VAL A 440 6.32 31.96 -16.14
CA VAL A 440 4.94 32.27 -16.58
C VAL A 440 4.86 32.72 -18.04
N ARG A 441 5.94 33.27 -18.62
CA ARG A 441 5.93 33.72 -20.04
C ARG A 441 6.00 32.58 -21.06
N ALA A 442 6.52 31.42 -20.70
CA ALA A 442 6.55 30.25 -21.59
C ALA A 442 5.14 29.67 -21.87
N PRO A 443 4.28 29.39 -20.86
CA PRO A 443 2.91 28.92 -21.09
C PRO A 443 1.98 29.94 -21.78
N ALA A 444 2.35 31.23 -21.79
CA ALA A 444 1.59 32.28 -22.46
C ALA A 444 1.50 32.17 -23.98
N LYS A 445 2.29 31.28 -24.60
CA LYS A 445 2.19 30.99 -26.04
C LYS A 445 1.21 29.86 -26.38
N CYS A 446 0.80 29.04 -25.39
CA CYS A 446 0.06 27.80 -25.63
C CYS A 446 -1.40 27.84 -25.20
N LEU A 447 -1.80 28.79 -24.34
CA LEU A 447 -3.13 28.86 -23.75
C LEU A 447 -3.75 30.25 -23.97
N GLY A 448 -4.84 30.31 -24.74
CA GLY A 448 -5.64 31.54 -24.88
C GLY A 448 -6.17 32.00 -23.51
N CYS A 449 -5.96 33.28 -23.21
CA CYS A 449 -6.47 34.05 -22.06
C CYS A 449 -5.81 33.86 -20.68
N ALA A 450 -5.73 32.66 -20.09
CA ALA A 450 -5.28 32.49 -18.69
C ALA A 450 -3.85 33.00 -18.35
N PRO A 451 -2.83 32.89 -19.24
CA PRO A 451 -1.46 33.32 -18.93
C PRO A 451 -1.21 34.84 -19.01
N LEU A 452 -2.03 35.56 -19.79
CA LEU A 452 -1.98 37.03 -19.86
C LEU A 452 -2.51 37.63 -18.56
N GLU A 453 -3.63 37.10 -18.09
CA GLU A 453 -4.25 37.49 -16.82
C GLU A 453 -3.35 37.14 -15.63
N LEU A 454 -2.62 36.02 -15.65
CA LEU A 454 -1.65 35.67 -14.59
C LEU A 454 -0.45 36.64 -14.56
N ASN A 455 0.09 37.00 -15.73
CA ASN A 455 1.16 38.00 -15.82
C ASN A 455 0.70 39.38 -15.34
N GLU A 456 -0.54 39.76 -15.66
CA GLU A 456 -1.13 41.00 -15.19
C GLU A 456 -1.38 40.96 -13.67
N ALA A 457 -1.93 39.85 -13.16
CA ALA A 457 -2.09 39.61 -11.73
C ALA A 457 -0.76 39.72 -10.98
N MET A 458 0.34 39.16 -11.51
CA MET A 458 1.68 39.31 -10.93
C MET A 458 2.13 40.78 -10.89
N ARG A 459 1.87 41.57 -11.94
CA ARG A 459 2.18 43.01 -11.95
C ARG A 459 1.34 43.78 -10.94
N GLN A 460 0.07 43.44 -10.80
CA GLN A 460 -0.82 44.05 -9.79
C GLN A 460 -0.45 43.62 -8.37
N THR A 461 0.14 42.44 -8.19
CA THR A 461 0.63 41.93 -6.91
C THR A 461 1.90 42.67 -6.46
N LEU A 462 2.79 43.02 -7.40
CA LEU A 462 3.98 43.84 -7.16
C LEU A 462 3.69 45.21 -6.54
N SER A 463 2.52 45.81 -6.83
CA SER A 463 2.12 47.10 -6.25
C SER A 463 1.43 46.98 -4.88
N LYS A 464 1.13 45.75 -4.43
CA LYS A 464 0.35 45.47 -3.20
C LYS A 464 1.08 44.58 -2.18
N VAL A 465 2.40 44.40 -2.30
CA VAL A 465 3.22 43.47 -1.50
C VAL A 465 3.07 43.65 0.03
N ASP A 466 2.81 44.88 0.49
CA ASP A 466 2.72 45.25 1.91
C ASP A 466 1.30 45.19 2.51
N LYS A 467 0.27 44.79 1.74
CA LYS A 467 -1.14 44.73 2.22
C LYS A 467 -1.57 43.31 2.61
N ASP A 468 -2.62 43.19 3.41
CA ASP A 468 -3.16 41.90 3.86
C ASP A 468 -3.67 41.08 2.66
N THR A 469 -3.20 39.84 2.53
CA THR A 469 -2.94 39.23 1.19
C THR A 469 -3.90 38.11 0.80
N ALA A 470 -4.59 37.48 1.74
CA ALA A 470 -5.41 36.31 1.44
C ALA A 470 -6.63 36.64 0.57
N GLU A 471 -7.35 37.73 0.86
CA GLU A 471 -8.48 38.20 0.03
C GLU A 471 -8.01 38.78 -1.31
N THR A 472 -6.93 39.57 -1.28
CA THR A 472 -6.33 40.18 -2.46
C THR A 472 -5.86 39.12 -3.48
N LEU A 473 -5.33 37.99 -3.02
CA LEU A 473 -4.90 36.87 -3.87
C LEU A 473 -6.07 36.12 -4.53
N VAL A 474 -7.22 36.01 -3.84
CA VAL A 474 -8.42 35.38 -4.40
C VAL A 474 -9.00 36.24 -5.52
N GLN A 475 -8.97 37.57 -5.35
CA GLN A 475 -9.46 38.53 -6.36
C GLN A 475 -8.53 38.64 -7.58
N LEU A 476 -7.23 38.35 -7.41
CA LEU A 476 -6.22 38.49 -8.46
C LEU A 476 -5.95 37.18 -9.23
N ALA A 477 -6.37 36.03 -8.72
CA ALA A 477 -6.16 34.77 -9.42
C ALA A 477 -7.10 34.69 -10.64
N PRO A 478 -6.57 34.56 -11.87
CA PRO A 478 -7.40 34.42 -13.06
C PRO A 478 -8.34 33.21 -12.96
N THR A 479 -9.58 33.43 -13.38
CA THR A 479 -10.60 32.40 -13.54
C THR A 479 -10.76 32.12 -15.03
N CYS A 480 -10.42 30.93 -15.48
CA CYS A 480 -10.78 30.50 -16.84
C CYS A 480 -12.31 30.63 -16.99
N ALA A 481 -12.76 31.37 -18.01
CA ALA A 481 -14.17 31.59 -18.26
C ALA A 481 -14.88 30.25 -18.57
N GLU A 482 -16.08 30.11 -18.01
CA GLU A 482 -17.06 29.02 -18.13
C GLU A 482 -16.81 27.74 -17.29
N SER A 483 -17.16 27.82 -16.00
CA SER A 483 -17.99 26.78 -15.35
C SER A 483 -18.79 27.41 -14.21
N ASP A 484 -20.05 26.99 -14.10
CA ASP A 484 -21.05 27.54 -13.19
C ASP A 484 -20.62 27.57 -11.72
N GLY A 485 -21.11 28.60 -11.03
CA GLY A 485 -20.64 29.03 -9.73
C GLY A 485 -20.81 28.02 -8.60
N SER A 486 -19.87 28.14 -7.65
CA SER A 486 -19.95 27.80 -6.22
C SER A 486 -18.92 26.75 -5.80
N ALA A 487 -17.85 27.21 -5.14
CA ALA A 487 -17.38 26.71 -3.83
C ALA A 487 -15.88 26.95 -3.61
N ALA A 488 -15.45 28.21 -3.39
CA ALA A 488 -14.07 28.52 -3.04
C ALA A 488 -13.94 29.39 -1.78
N THR A 489 -14.62 29.03 -0.69
CA THR A 489 -14.30 29.57 0.66
C THR A 489 -14.98 28.75 1.75
N GLN A 490 -14.41 27.58 2.13
CA GLN A 490 -14.79 26.86 3.36
C GLN A 490 -13.85 25.68 3.74
N ALA A 491 -12.62 25.64 3.23
CA ALA A 491 -11.79 24.42 3.27
C ALA A 491 -11.35 23.97 4.69
N SER A 492 -11.04 24.88 5.62
CA SER A 492 -10.50 24.48 6.93
C SER A 492 -11.55 23.93 7.92
N ARG A 493 -12.83 24.35 7.84
CA ARG A 493 -13.92 23.77 8.66
C ARG A 493 -14.63 22.57 8.01
N LYS A 494 -14.32 22.28 6.74
CA LYS A 494 -14.95 21.18 5.98
C LYS A 494 -14.23 19.84 6.14
N SER A 495 -12.91 19.79 6.32
CA SER A 495 -12.18 18.51 6.31
C SER A 495 -12.65 17.51 7.37
N ALA A 496 -12.95 17.96 8.61
CA ALA A 496 -13.56 17.10 9.63
C ALA A 496 -14.99 16.64 9.25
N LYS A 497 -15.81 17.54 8.68
CA LYS A 497 -17.19 17.24 8.25
C LYS A 497 -17.26 16.40 6.96
N VAL A 498 -16.22 16.47 6.12
CA VAL A 498 -16.04 15.68 4.89
C VAL A 498 -15.57 14.27 5.24
N ARG A 499 -14.64 14.11 6.20
CA ARG A 499 -14.27 12.80 6.78
C ARG A 499 -15.50 12.07 7.35
N GLY A 500 -16.36 12.79 8.07
CA GLY A 500 -17.62 12.25 8.61
C GLY A 500 -18.75 12.00 7.59
N LYS A 501 -18.62 12.45 6.33
CA LYS A 501 -19.60 12.22 5.24
C LYS A 501 -19.13 11.19 4.20
N ALA A 502 -17.82 11.06 3.97
CA ALA A 502 -17.25 10.00 3.14
C ALA A 502 -17.61 8.59 3.66
N THR A 503 -17.91 8.49 4.96
CA THR A 503 -18.43 7.30 5.64
C THR A 503 -19.87 6.91 5.25
N ALA A 504 -20.66 7.84 4.69
CA ALA A 504 -22.09 7.61 4.47
C ALA A 504 -22.45 7.29 3.00
N LYS A 505 -21.56 7.56 2.03
CA LYS A 505 -21.91 7.41 0.61
C LYS A 505 -20.80 7.01 -0.36
N THR A 506 -19.60 6.65 0.09
CA THR A 506 -18.51 6.34 -0.86
C THR A 506 -17.79 5.06 -0.48
N SER A 507 -18.03 4.01 -1.26
CA SER A 507 -17.12 2.89 -1.38
C SER A 507 -15.78 3.43 -1.89
N VAL A 508 -14.85 3.73 -0.98
CA VAL A 508 -13.43 3.90 -1.31
C VAL A 508 -12.91 2.66 -2.06
N ALA A 509 -13.58 1.52 -1.89
CA ALA A 509 -13.44 0.30 -2.69
C ALA A 509 -13.76 0.45 -4.19
N ALA A 510 -14.64 1.37 -4.62
CA ALA A 510 -15.05 1.48 -6.03
C ALA A 510 -14.04 2.21 -6.92
N VAL A 511 -13.11 2.99 -6.34
CA VAL A 511 -12.08 3.70 -7.10
C VAL A 511 -10.85 2.82 -7.34
N VAL A 512 -10.63 1.78 -6.53
CA VAL A 512 -9.40 0.96 -6.58
C VAL A 512 -9.63 -0.48 -7.08
N LEU A 513 -10.88 -0.96 -7.17
CA LEU A 513 -11.21 -2.34 -7.60
C LEU A 513 -11.65 -2.49 -9.07
N ALA A 514 -11.52 -1.47 -9.92
CA ALA A 514 -11.77 -1.65 -11.35
C ALA A 514 -10.56 -2.36 -12.00
N THR A 515 -10.61 -3.68 -12.09
CA THR A 515 -9.71 -4.47 -12.93
C THR A 515 -9.96 -4.14 -14.42
N PRO A 516 -8.94 -4.22 -15.29
CA PRO A 516 -9.11 -3.97 -16.72
C PRO A 516 -9.73 -5.20 -17.41
N GLU A 517 -11.06 -5.32 -17.38
CA GLU A 517 -11.82 -6.29 -18.21
C GLU A 517 -13.08 -5.66 -18.86
N GLU A 518 -13.05 -4.36 -19.15
CA GLU A 518 -14.08 -3.70 -19.97
C GLU A 518 -13.47 -3.06 -21.22
N ILE A 519 -12.74 -3.85 -22.01
CA ILE A 519 -12.43 -3.54 -23.42
C ILE A 519 -12.58 -4.83 -24.23
N GLU A 520 -13.78 -5.39 -24.31
CA GLU A 520 -14.20 -6.24 -25.44
C GLU A 520 -15.72 -6.41 -25.37
N GLY A 521 -16.43 -5.94 -26.41
CA GLY A 521 -17.89 -6.02 -26.48
C GLY A 521 -18.61 -4.77 -26.98
N GLY A 522 -17.94 -3.92 -27.75
CA GLY A 522 -18.60 -2.92 -28.59
C GLY A 522 -19.48 -3.62 -29.63
N ALA A 523 -20.80 -3.57 -29.42
CA ALA A 523 -21.80 -4.01 -30.37
C ALA A 523 -21.59 -3.33 -31.73
N MET A 524 -21.25 -4.11 -32.75
CA MET A 524 -21.49 -3.76 -34.15
C MET A 524 -22.84 -4.36 -34.56
N ASP A 525 -23.86 -3.53 -34.45
CA ASP A 525 -25.18 -3.75 -35.01
C ASP A 525 -25.09 -3.48 -36.52
N LEU A 526 -24.98 -4.53 -37.33
CA LEU A 526 -25.15 -4.46 -38.78
C LEU A 526 -26.46 -5.17 -39.15
N GLN A 527 -27.50 -4.35 -39.28
CA GLN A 527 -28.71 -4.67 -40.02
C GLN A 527 -28.36 -5.16 -41.44
N GLY A 528 -28.83 -6.36 -41.78
CA GLY A 528 -28.66 -6.96 -43.10
C GLY A 528 -29.78 -7.95 -43.42
N LYS A 529 -30.92 -7.40 -43.86
CA LYS A 529 -32.05 -8.03 -44.54
C LYS A 529 -31.77 -9.36 -45.26
N GLY A 530 -32.69 -10.32 -45.08
CA GLY A 530 -33.38 -10.93 -46.23
C GLY A 530 -33.18 -12.43 -46.47
N ARG A 531 -34.29 -13.14 -46.29
CA ARG A 531 -34.68 -14.50 -46.74
C ARG A 531 -34.18 -15.69 -45.96
#